data_AF-A0A7V2TSJ2-F1
#
_entry.id   AF-A0A7V2TSJ2-F1
#
_cell.length_a   1.000
_cell.length_b   1.000
_cell.length_c   1.000
_cell.angle_alpha   90.00
_cell.angle_beta   90.00
_cell.angle_gamma   90.00
#
_symmetry.space_group_name_H-M   'P 1'
#
loop_
_entity.id
_entity.type
_entity.pdbx_description
1 polymer ?
#
loop_
_entity_poly.entity_id
_entity_poly.type
_entity_poly.pdbx_seq_one_letter_code
_entity_poly.pdbx_strand_id
1 'polypeptide(L)'
;EQYLKCPYTFFVSDVLGVDELDQPTGTLEMSPMVRGSLIHDVLQQVFKQTEQLEQFTQKECLLEIYRARAACYRTRLNNLTPAALERELRYLADKTARFLQDHVSKYGRDTAEQLGAGLEVAFGRESRGSSAEQLESSPGEELSVFRSVGDPLAVEKDGIFLRFAGRIDRIDILNRQQKICRLVDYKAGQIPASKAVKQGVDVQLTLYALAVRELFGWHCEKAVYLSVTDRKHSRREIPDTFKERKKDHPTHEMSEEELWNLAFERAKNAAARAVTGIRTGVFVPVTWDGLAAGCVPSGRYQLFRVQSKARIMGLDVFAEEGETAEDESEQA
;
A
#
# COMPACT_ATOMS: atom_id res chain seq x y z
N GLU A 1 -2.10 -6.97 5.52
CA GLU A 1 -3.26 -6.33 4.85
C GLU A 1 -4.03 -7.26 3.93
N GLN A 2 -3.37 -8.14 3.15
CA GLN A 2 -4.08 -9.03 2.22
C GLN A 2 -5.21 -9.83 2.89
N TYR A 3 -4.95 -10.41 4.07
CA TYR A 3 -5.98 -11.11 4.85
C TYR A 3 -7.17 -10.20 5.21
N LEU A 4 -6.91 -8.94 5.59
CA LEU A 4 -7.96 -7.97 5.91
C LEU A 4 -8.81 -7.62 4.68
N LYS A 5 -8.21 -7.62 3.48
CA LYS A 5 -8.91 -7.36 2.22
C LYS A 5 -9.75 -8.57 1.80
N CYS A 6 -9.16 -9.77 1.87
CA CYS A 6 -9.77 -11.04 1.55
C CYS A 6 -8.96 -12.20 2.19
N PRO A 7 -9.51 -12.91 3.19
CA PRO A 7 -8.83 -14.04 3.84
C PRO A 7 -8.45 -15.16 2.87
N TYR A 8 -9.35 -15.50 1.95
CA TYR A 8 -9.09 -16.56 0.96
C TYR A 8 -7.97 -16.20 -0.01
N THR A 9 -7.91 -14.95 -0.46
CA THR A 9 -6.80 -14.49 -1.31
C THR A 9 -5.47 -14.65 -0.60
N PHE A 10 -5.37 -14.18 0.65
CA PHE A 10 -4.15 -14.36 1.45
C PHE A 10 -3.76 -15.84 1.56
N PHE A 11 -4.73 -16.73 1.78
CA PHE A 11 -4.45 -18.16 1.82
C PHE A 11 -3.85 -18.67 0.51
N VAL A 12 -4.45 -18.32 -0.63
CA VAL A 12 -3.97 -18.78 -1.94
C VAL A 12 -2.60 -18.20 -2.28
N SER A 13 -2.40 -16.89 -2.14
CA SER A 13 -1.16 -16.22 -2.55
C SER A 13 -0.02 -16.40 -1.54
N ASP A 14 -0.29 -16.22 -0.25
CA ASP A 14 0.77 -16.11 0.76
C ASP A 14 1.02 -17.41 1.51
N VAL A 15 -0.01 -18.27 1.66
CA VAL A 15 0.13 -19.57 2.35
C VAL A 15 0.43 -20.70 1.37
N LEU A 16 -0.35 -20.81 0.28
CA LEU A 16 -0.12 -21.83 -0.74
C LEU A 16 0.96 -21.43 -1.75
N GLY A 17 1.32 -20.15 -1.83
CA GLY A 17 2.32 -19.66 -2.78
C GLY A 17 1.85 -19.76 -4.24
N VAL A 18 0.53 -19.81 -4.46
CA VAL A 18 -0.03 -19.86 -5.81
C VAL A 18 0.00 -18.45 -6.38
N ASP A 19 1.04 -18.18 -7.15
CA ASP A 19 1.16 -16.94 -7.89
C ASP A 19 0.31 -17.02 -9.17
N GLU A 20 -0.39 -15.94 -9.49
CA GLU A 20 -0.93 -15.83 -10.83
C GLU A 20 0.24 -15.65 -11.80
N LEU A 21 0.21 -16.37 -12.92
CA LEU A 21 0.99 -15.93 -14.07
C LEU A 21 0.43 -14.55 -14.44
N ASP A 22 1.18 -13.51 -14.04
CA ASP A 22 0.88 -12.11 -14.33
C ASP A 22 0.57 -11.99 -15.82
N GLN A 23 -0.72 -11.83 -16.12
CA GLN A 23 -1.31 -11.64 -17.44
C GLN A 23 -1.23 -12.87 -18.39
N PRO A 24 -2.25 -13.05 -19.27
CA PRO A 24 -2.14 -14.03 -20.34
C PRO A 24 -0.86 -13.76 -21.14
N THR A 25 -0.08 -14.82 -21.35
CA THR A 25 1.13 -14.81 -22.17
C THR A 25 0.80 -14.15 -23.52
N GLY A 26 1.11 -12.87 -23.70
CA GLY A 26 0.73 -12.10 -24.90
C GLY A 26 0.31 -10.63 -24.71
N THR A 27 0.08 -10.13 -23.49
CA THR A 27 -0.16 -8.69 -23.28
C THR A 27 1.15 -7.89 -23.31
N LEU A 28 1.22 -6.91 -24.22
CA LEU A 28 2.31 -5.94 -24.34
C LEU A 28 2.14 -4.81 -23.30
N GLU A 29 2.00 -5.16 -22.02
CA GLU A 29 1.79 -4.22 -20.93
C GLU A 29 2.75 -4.47 -19.75
N MET A 30 3.13 -3.38 -19.07
CA MET A 30 3.91 -3.45 -17.84
C MET A 30 3.02 -3.90 -16.68
N SER A 31 3.45 -4.90 -15.90
CA SER A 31 2.67 -5.35 -14.75
C SER A 31 2.52 -4.23 -13.71
N PRO A 32 1.37 -4.15 -13.00
CA PRO A 32 1.15 -3.12 -11.98
C PRO A 32 2.21 -3.12 -10.88
N MET A 33 2.73 -4.30 -10.51
CA MET A 33 3.78 -4.44 -9.51
C MET A 33 5.09 -3.79 -9.99
N VAL A 34 5.54 -4.12 -11.20
CA VAL A 34 6.78 -3.53 -11.76
C VAL A 34 6.63 -2.02 -11.93
N ARG A 35 5.46 -1.57 -12.39
CA ARG A 35 5.14 -0.14 -12.49
C ARG A 35 5.27 0.56 -11.13
N GLY A 36 4.72 -0.04 -10.09
CA GLY A 36 4.86 0.43 -8.72
C GLY A 36 6.33 0.54 -8.32
N SER A 37 7.06 -0.56 -8.37
CA SER A 37 8.47 -0.60 -7.94
C SER A 37 9.33 0.43 -8.67
N LEU A 38 9.13 0.62 -9.99
CA LEU A 38 9.83 1.66 -10.75
C LEU A 38 9.53 3.07 -10.24
N ILE A 39 8.27 3.38 -9.93
CA ILE A 39 7.90 4.69 -9.38
C ILE A 39 8.58 4.92 -8.02
N HIS A 40 8.60 3.93 -7.12
CA HIS A 40 9.28 4.04 -5.83
C HIS A 40 10.78 4.26 -6.02
N ASP A 41 11.46 3.47 -6.86
CA ASP A 41 12.90 3.60 -7.12
C ASP A 41 13.28 4.98 -7.67
N VAL A 42 12.48 5.50 -8.61
CA VAL A 42 12.71 6.84 -9.19
C VAL A 42 12.47 7.91 -8.14
N LEU A 43 11.36 7.86 -7.40
CA LEU A 43 11.06 8.86 -6.37
C LEU A 43 12.06 8.82 -5.22
N GLN A 44 12.54 7.64 -4.83
CA GLN A 44 13.62 7.49 -3.86
C GLN A 44 14.87 8.23 -4.33
N GLN A 45 15.28 8.04 -5.59
CA GLN A 45 16.44 8.75 -6.13
C GLN A 45 16.23 10.27 -6.17
N VAL A 46 15.06 10.73 -6.59
CA VAL A 46 14.70 12.15 -6.63
C VAL A 46 14.78 12.77 -5.23
N PHE A 47 14.17 12.14 -4.22
CA PHE A 47 14.16 12.68 -2.85
C PHE A 47 15.46 12.44 -2.08
N LYS A 48 16.44 11.71 -2.62
CA LYS A 48 17.82 11.74 -2.11
C LYS A 48 18.55 13.05 -2.46
N GLN A 49 18.10 13.73 -3.52
CA GLN A 49 18.72 14.93 -4.08
C GLN A 49 17.70 16.09 -4.06
N THR A 50 17.13 16.37 -2.89
CA THR A 50 16.06 17.36 -2.70
C THR A 50 16.43 18.77 -3.18
N GLU A 51 17.70 19.12 -3.17
CA GLU A 51 18.24 20.38 -3.67
C GLU A 51 18.17 20.50 -5.21
N GLN A 52 17.91 19.41 -5.92
CA GLN A 52 17.74 19.36 -7.37
C GLN A 52 16.27 19.11 -7.77
N LEU A 53 15.32 19.21 -6.83
CA LEU A 53 13.93 18.82 -7.04
C LEU A 53 13.27 19.55 -8.22
N GLU A 54 13.61 20.82 -8.42
CA GLU A 54 13.16 21.63 -9.57
C GLU A 54 13.63 21.04 -10.90
N GLN A 55 14.82 20.47 -10.97
CA GLN A 55 15.34 19.83 -12.20
C GLN A 55 14.55 18.57 -12.53
N PHE A 56 14.17 17.80 -11.51
CA PHE A 56 13.35 16.60 -11.65
C PHE A 56 11.88 16.90 -12.03
N THR A 57 11.47 18.16 -12.10
CA THR A 57 10.16 18.53 -12.68
C THR A 57 10.12 18.43 -14.21
N GLN A 58 11.28 18.23 -14.85
CA GLN A 58 11.40 18.05 -16.30
C GLN A 58 11.24 16.58 -16.67
N LYS A 59 10.37 16.30 -17.64
CA LYS A 59 10.06 14.94 -18.09
C LYS A 59 11.29 14.22 -18.63
N GLU A 60 12.13 14.93 -19.39
CA GLU A 60 13.30 14.38 -20.05
C GLU A 60 14.33 13.87 -19.04
N CYS A 61 14.55 14.63 -17.95
CA CYS A 61 15.40 14.21 -16.83
C CYS A 61 14.87 12.93 -16.16
N LEU A 62 13.58 12.89 -15.83
CA LEU A 62 12.97 11.70 -15.23
C LEU A 62 12.98 10.49 -16.16
N LEU A 63 12.82 10.68 -17.47
CA LEU A 63 12.83 9.60 -18.44
C LEU A 63 14.18 8.88 -18.46
N GLU A 64 15.29 9.60 -18.32
CA GLU A 64 16.62 9.00 -18.20
C GLU A 64 16.75 8.15 -16.94
N ILE A 65 16.25 8.63 -15.80
CA ILE A 65 16.22 7.87 -14.54
C ILE A 65 15.36 6.62 -14.68
N TYR A 66 14.16 6.74 -15.26
CA TYR A 66 13.27 5.61 -15.52
C TYR A 66 13.93 4.55 -16.41
N ARG A 67 14.64 4.95 -17.48
CA ARG A 67 15.39 4.01 -18.34
C ARG A 67 16.49 3.30 -17.56
N ALA A 68 17.27 4.03 -16.77
CA ALA A 68 18.33 3.46 -15.96
C ALA A 68 17.78 2.44 -14.96
N ARG A 69 16.66 2.74 -14.28
CA ARG A 69 16.02 1.83 -13.33
C ARG A 69 15.36 0.63 -14.00
N ALA A 70 14.72 0.82 -15.15
CA ALA A 70 14.09 -0.27 -15.90
C ALA A 70 15.08 -1.38 -16.28
N ALA A 71 16.37 -1.08 -16.44
CA ALA A 71 17.41 -2.07 -16.70
C ALA A 71 17.49 -3.15 -15.59
N CYS A 72 17.23 -2.78 -14.33
CA CYS A 72 17.20 -3.71 -13.19
C CYS A 72 15.99 -4.67 -13.21
N TYR A 73 14.97 -4.36 -14.01
CA TYR A 73 13.73 -5.14 -14.11
C TYR A 73 13.65 -5.93 -15.43
N ARG A 74 14.75 -6.08 -16.17
CA ARG A 74 14.79 -6.68 -17.51
C ARG A 74 14.04 -8.01 -17.62
N THR A 75 14.21 -8.91 -16.66
CA THR A 75 13.54 -10.22 -16.66
C THR A 75 12.03 -10.11 -16.47
N ARG A 76 11.56 -9.11 -15.71
CA ARG A 76 10.12 -8.86 -15.48
C ARG A 76 9.46 -7.99 -16.55
N LEU A 77 10.27 -7.39 -17.43
CA LEU A 77 9.83 -6.55 -18.55
C LEU A 77 10.04 -7.26 -19.91
N ASN A 78 10.40 -8.54 -19.90
CA ASN A 78 10.75 -9.30 -21.09
C ASN A 78 9.57 -9.52 -22.07
N ASN A 79 8.34 -9.32 -21.60
CA ASN A 79 7.12 -9.36 -22.40
C ASN A 79 6.92 -8.11 -23.26
N LEU A 80 7.63 -7.01 -22.99
CA LEU A 80 7.51 -5.75 -23.72
C LEU A 80 8.52 -5.66 -24.87
N THR A 81 8.06 -5.21 -26.03
CA THR A 81 8.98 -4.75 -27.09
C THR A 81 9.69 -3.47 -26.66
N PRO A 82 10.88 -3.15 -27.22
CA PRO A 82 11.58 -1.90 -26.90
C PRO A 82 10.72 -0.64 -27.07
N ALA A 83 9.89 -0.60 -28.12
CA ALA A 83 8.98 0.53 -28.37
C ALA A 83 7.84 0.60 -27.33
N ALA A 84 7.29 -0.55 -26.91
CA ALA A 84 6.25 -0.59 -25.88
C ALA A 84 6.81 -0.17 -24.50
N LEU A 85 8.00 -0.67 -24.14
CA LEU A 85 8.69 -0.26 -22.91
C LEU A 85 8.96 1.25 -22.91
N GLU A 86 9.57 1.78 -23.98
CA GLU A 86 9.87 3.20 -24.10
C GLU A 86 8.61 4.08 -23.98
N ARG A 87 7.47 3.64 -24.54
CA ARG A 87 6.18 4.32 -24.39
C ARG A 87 5.72 4.34 -22.93
N GLU A 88 5.79 3.20 -22.22
CA GLU A 88 5.44 3.13 -20.80
C GLU A 88 6.33 4.03 -19.95
N LEU A 89 7.66 4.02 -20.18
CA LEU A 89 8.59 4.87 -19.44
C LEU A 89 8.33 6.36 -19.68
N ARG A 90 8.02 6.76 -20.93
CA ARG A 90 7.61 8.15 -21.23
C ARG A 90 6.33 8.55 -20.54
N TYR A 91 5.37 7.64 -20.44
CA TYR A 91 4.13 7.87 -19.70
C TYR A 91 4.41 8.08 -18.21
N LEU A 92 5.20 7.20 -17.58
CA LEU A 92 5.55 7.31 -16.16
C LEU A 92 6.36 8.57 -15.87
N ALA A 93 7.32 8.92 -16.73
CA ALA A 93 8.10 10.15 -16.59
C ALA A 93 7.22 11.40 -16.67
N ASP A 94 6.29 11.48 -17.63
CA ASP A 94 5.35 12.59 -17.74
C ASP A 94 4.45 12.73 -16.50
N LYS A 95 3.91 11.61 -15.99
CA LYS A 95 3.08 11.63 -14.78
C LYS A 95 3.86 12.04 -13.54
N THR A 96 5.06 11.50 -13.39
CA THR A 96 5.95 11.81 -12.27
C THR A 96 6.39 13.28 -12.31
N ALA A 97 6.71 13.82 -13.49
CA ALA A 97 7.06 15.23 -13.68
C ALA A 97 5.93 16.14 -13.17
N ARG A 98 4.70 15.90 -13.60
CA ARG A 98 3.52 16.68 -13.16
C ARG A 98 3.26 16.54 -11.67
N PHE A 99 3.42 15.33 -11.14
CA PHE A 99 3.33 15.09 -9.70
C PHE A 99 4.37 15.91 -8.93
N LEU A 100 5.63 15.94 -9.37
CA LEU A 100 6.70 16.72 -8.74
C LEU A 100 6.50 18.23 -8.89
N GLN A 101 5.98 18.71 -10.02
CA GLN A 101 5.57 20.11 -10.19
C GLN A 101 4.52 20.51 -9.15
N ASP A 102 3.47 19.69 -9.02
CA ASP A 102 2.43 19.88 -8.00
C ASP A 102 3.03 19.79 -6.57
N HIS A 103 4.04 18.93 -6.36
CA HIS A 103 4.72 18.76 -5.06
C HIS A 103 5.55 19.98 -4.67
N VAL A 104 6.47 20.42 -5.53
CA VAL A 104 7.34 21.60 -5.32
C VAL A 104 6.51 22.87 -5.10
N SER A 105 5.34 22.97 -5.75
CA SER A 105 4.44 24.10 -5.53
C SER A 105 3.85 24.17 -4.12
N LYS A 106 3.80 23.05 -3.38
CA LYS A 106 3.10 22.90 -2.09
C LYS A 106 4.03 22.67 -0.89
N TYR A 107 5.17 22.03 -1.10
CA TYR A 107 6.06 21.56 -0.03
C TYR A 107 7.49 22.10 -0.20
N GLY A 108 8.30 22.01 0.85
CA GLY A 108 9.72 22.41 0.80
C GLY A 108 9.95 23.92 0.71
N ARG A 109 8.89 24.73 0.91
CA ARG A 109 8.99 26.20 1.02
C ARG A 109 9.32 26.66 2.43
N ASP A 110 9.01 25.83 3.42
CA ASP A 110 9.38 26.08 4.81
C ASP A 110 10.78 25.53 5.06
N THR A 111 11.70 26.39 5.47
CA THR A 111 13.10 26.02 5.74
C THR A 111 13.25 25.13 6.98
N ALA A 112 12.20 25.00 7.80
CA ALA A 112 12.14 24.04 8.90
C ALA A 112 11.81 22.61 8.43
N GLU A 113 11.19 22.44 7.24
CA GLU A 113 10.91 21.12 6.67
C GLU A 113 12.17 20.52 6.05
N GLN A 114 12.48 19.27 6.38
CA GLN A 114 13.49 18.46 5.69
C GLN A 114 12.79 17.31 4.98
N LEU A 115 12.62 17.45 3.65
CA LEU A 115 12.05 16.41 2.81
C LEU A 115 13.02 15.23 2.67
N GLY A 116 12.48 14.01 2.56
CA GLY A 116 13.31 12.82 2.32
C GLY A 116 14.30 12.49 3.43
N ALA A 117 14.03 12.95 4.67
CA ALA A 117 14.86 12.67 5.84
C ALA A 117 14.99 11.16 6.14
N GLY A 118 13.98 10.37 5.78
CA GLY A 118 14.04 8.92 5.68
C GLY A 118 13.49 8.45 4.35
N LEU A 119 14.16 7.51 3.69
CA LEU A 119 13.74 6.94 2.42
C LEU A 119 13.88 5.43 2.47
N GLU A 120 12.83 4.70 2.07
CA GLU A 120 12.80 3.22 2.08
C GLU A 120 13.21 2.62 3.45
N VAL A 121 12.76 3.25 4.54
CA VAL A 121 13.15 2.91 5.92
C VAL A 121 12.49 1.60 6.34
N ALA A 122 13.28 0.54 6.50
CA ALA A 122 12.77 -0.77 6.89
C ALA A 122 12.74 -0.96 8.42
N PHE A 123 11.80 -1.78 8.89
CA PHE A 123 11.75 -2.24 10.28
C PHE A 123 11.32 -3.73 10.32
N GLY A 124 11.73 -4.45 11.37
CA GLY A 124 11.31 -5.83 11.61
C GLY A 124 11.83 -6.89 10.65
N ARG A 125 12.84 -6.56 9.83
CA ARG A 125 13.55 -7.52 8.97
C ARG A 125 15.03 -7.47 9.32
N GLU A 126 15.61 -8.63 9.61
CA GLU A 126 17.07 -8.76 9.62
C GLU A 126 17.59 -8.32 8.24
N SER A 127 18.55 -7.38 8.23
CA SER A 127 19.27 -7.04 7.01
C SER A 127 20.03 -8.29 6.57
N ARG A 128 19.44 -9.09 5.66
CA ARG A 128 20.01 -10.34 5.11
C ARG A 128 21.28 -10.13 4.25
N GLY A 129 22.01 -9.04 4.47
CA GLY A 129 23.21 -8.69 3.71
C GLY A 129 24.17 -7.76 4.45
N SER A 130 24.09 -7.65 5.78
CA SER A 130 25.06 -6.86 6.54
C SER A 130 25.80 -7.77 7.49
N SER A 131 26.76 -8.55 6.97
CA SER A 131 27.95 -8.81 7.79
C SER A 131 28.43 -7.45 8.28
N ALA A 132 28.92 -7.39 9.52
CA ALA A 132 29.34 -6.18 10.21
C ALA A 132 30.46 -5.37 9.49
N GLU A 133 30.82 -5.75 8.27
CA GLU A 133 31.92 -5.23 7.45
C GLU A 133 31.45 -4.43 6.22
N GLN A 134 30.15 -4.40 5.88
CA GLN A 134 29.60 -3.50 4.82
C GLN A 134 28.96 -2.23 5.37
N LEU A 135 29.21 -1.93 6.65
CA LEU A 135 29.00 -0.62 7.27
C LEU A 135 30.14 0.36 6.97
N GLU A 136 30.91 0.14 5.90
CA GLU A 136 31.63 1.24 5.25
C GLU A 136 30.60 2.12 4.53
N SER A 137 29.99 2.95 5.37
CA SER A 137 29.28 4.17 5.04
C SER A 137 29.75 4.75 3.71
N SER A 138 28.84 4.78 2.73
CA SER A 138 28.92 5.84 1.73
C SER A 138 29.00 7.17 2.49
N PRO A 139 29.99 8.04 2.23
CA PRO A 139 30.14 9.29 2.97
C PRO A 139 28.85 10.11 2.85
N GLY A 140 28.01 10.07 3.89
CA GLY A 140 26.65 10.63 3.86
C GLY A 140 25.60 9.80 4.62
N GLU A 141 25.75 8.48 4.74
CA GLU A 141 24.77 7.66 5.49
C GLU A 141 24.91 7.77 7.01
N GLU A 142 26.06 8.24 7.53
CA GLU A 142 26.36 8.30 8.96
C GLU A 142 25.54 9.31 9.80
N LEU A 143 24.61 10.08 9.24
CA LEU A 143 23.82 11.05 10.02
C LEU A 143 22.28 11.08 9.79
N SER A 144 21.69 10.14 9.04
CA SER A 144 20.21 10.10 8.95
C SER A 144 19.58 9.70 10.29
N VAL A 145 18.56 10.47 10.71
CA VAL A 145 17.77 10.20 11.92
C VAL A 145 16.88 8.96 11.74
N PHE A 146 16.48 8.66 10.51
CA PHE A 146 15.62 7.52 10.18
C PHE A 146 16.42 6.46 9.42
N ARG A 147 16.96 5.49 10.15
CA ARG A 147 17.67 4.34 9.59
C ARG A 147 16.81 3.10 9.63
N SER A 148 17.08 2.16 8.74
CA SER A 148 16.46 0.85 8.84
C SER A 148 16.88 0.15 10.13
N VAL A 149 15.92 -0.44 10.84
CA VAL A 149 16.13 -1.16 12.10
C VAL A 149 15.72 -2.63 11.96
N GLY A 150 16.41 -3.53 12.65
CA GLY A 150 16.03 -4.95 12.68
C GLY A 150 14.80 -5.21 13.55
N ASP A 151 14.55 -4.34 14.53
CA ASP A 151 13.47 -4.47 15.48
C ASP A 151 12.09 -4.36 14.82
N PRO A 152 11.18 -5.31 15.07
CA PRO A 152 9.82 -5.21 14.59
C PRO A 152 9.03 -4.23 15.45
N LEU A 153 7.99 -3.64 14.87
CA LEU A 153 6.95 -3.03 15.69
C LEU A 153 6.23 -4.15 16.46
N ALA A 154 6.43 -4.19 17.77
CA ALA A 154 5.76 -5.11 18.68
C ALA A 154 4.50 -4.44 19.25
N VAL A 155 3.35 -5.11 19.14
CA VAL A 155 2.08 -4.63 19.67
C VAL A 155 1.40 -5.77 20.41
N GLU A 156 0.94 -5.49 21.63
CA GLU A 156 0.00 -6.35 22.33
C GLU A 156 -1.42 -5.83 22.15
N LYS A 157 -2.35 -6.74 21.82
CA LYS A 157 -3.78 -6.43 21.76
C LYS A 157 -4.60 -7.63 22.20
N ASP A 158 -5.40 -7.46 23.26
CA ASP A 158 -6.31 -8.48 23.80
C ASP A 158 -5.60 -9.83 24.06
N GLY A 159 -4.39 -9.78 24.63
CA GLY A 159 -3.53 -10.95 24.90
C GLY A 159 -2.84 -11.53 23.66
N ILE A 160 -3.01 -10.93 22.48
CA ILE A 160 -2.36 -11.33 21.23
C ILE A 160 -1.11 -10.48 21.02
N PHE A 161 0.05 -11.13 20.98
CA PHE A 161 1.31 -10.49 20.59
C PHE A 161 1.46 -10.49 19.07
N LEU A 162 1.56 -9.28 18.51
CA LEU A 162 1.69 -8.98 17.10
C LEU A 162 3.09 -8.41 16.84
N ARG A 163 3.75 -8.89 15.79
CA ARG A 163 5.05 -8.37 15.33
C ARG A 163 4.90 -7.96 13.88
N PHE A 164 5.17 -6.69 13.60
CA PHE A 164 5.10 -6.16 12.25
C PHE A 164 6.48 -5.83 11.73
N ALA A 165 6.66 -6.14 10.45
CA ALA A 165 7.79 -5.71 9.66
C ALA A 165 7.24 -4.93 8.46
N GLY A 166 8.01 -3.96 7.99
CA GLY A 166 7.55 -3.09 6.91
C GLY A 166 8.66 -2.23 6.36
N ARG A 167 8.29 -1.41 5.38
CA ARG A 167 9.16 -0.43 4.78
C ARG A 167 8.38 0.84 4.48
N ILE A 168 8.84 1.96 5.02
CA ILE A 168 8.23 3.28 4.88
C ILE A 168 8.91 3.97 3.69
N ASP A 169 8.14 4.33 2.66
CA ASP A 169 8.71 4.90 1.42
C ASP A 169 9.45 6.21 1.69
N ARG A 170 8.80 7.15 2.39
CA ARG A 170 9.39 8.44 2.73
C ARG A 170 8.91 8.98 4.08
N ILE A 171 9.86 9.59 4.80
CA ILE A 171 9.66 10.35 6.03
C ILE A 171 10.23 11.75 5.82
N ASP A 172 9.39 12.78 5.97
CA ASP A 172 9.81 14.18 6.01
C ASP A 172 9.86 14.64 7.47
N ILE A 173 10.87 15.42 7.87
CA ILE A 173 10.87 16.12 9.16
C ILE A 173 10.12 17.43 8.97
N LEU A 174 9.12 17.70 9.83
CA LEU A 174 8.39 18.97 9.85
C LEU A 174 8.93 19.90 10.95
N ASN A 175 9.28 19.32 12.10
CA ASN A 175 9.91 20.04 13.20
C ASN A 175 10.91 19.12 13.91
N ARG A 176 12.20 19.45 13.82
CA ARG A 176 13.27 18.60 14.37
C ARG A 176 13.32 18.64 15.89
N GLN A 177 13.07 19.79 16.50
CA GLN A 177 13.13 19.98 17.95
C GLN A 177 11.99 19.24 18.66
N GLN A 178 10.78 19.30 18.10
CA GLN A 178 9.59 18.64 18.62
C GLN A 178 9.44 17.18 18.13
N LYS A 179 10.37 16.71 17.29
CA LYS A 179 10.33 15.39 16.66
C LYS A 179 9.02 15.12 15.92
N ILE A 180 8.57 16.08 15.12
CA ILE A 180 7.37 15.98 14.29
C ILE A 180 7.78 15.65 12.86
N CYS A 181 7.15 14.64 12.30
CA CYS A 181 7.40 14.18 10.93
C CYS A 181 6.09 13.98 10.15
N ARG A 182 6.24 13.79 8.84
CA ARG A 182 5.18 13.39 7.92
C ARG A 182 5.61 12.13 7.20
N LEU A 183 4.71 11.14 7.14
CA LEU A 183 4.93 9.94 6.34
C LEU A 183 4.28 10.09 4.98
N VAL A 184 4.94 9.57 3.95
CA VAL A 184 4.40 9.53 2.59
C VAL A 184 4.55 8.13 2.05
N ASP A 185 3.45 7.57 1.55
CA ASP A 185 3.40 6.33 0.79
C ASP A 185 2.96 6.64 -0.65
N TYR A 186 3.77 6.22 -1.61
CA TYR A 186 3.49 6.44 -3.03
C TYR A 186 2.67 5.29 -3.58
N LYS A 187 1.59 5.62 -4.30
CA LYS A 187 0.82 4.66 -5.07
C LYS A 187 0.96 4.98 -6.56
N ALA A 188 1.28 3.97 -7.35
CA ALA A 188 1.36 4.10 -8.80
C ALA A 188 0.03 4.58 -9.39
N GLY A 189 -1.09 4.04 -8.91
CA GLY A 189 -2.44 4.36 -9.39
C GLY A 189 -3.35 4.75 -8.23
N GLN A 190 -4.47 4.03 -8.09
CA GLN A 190 -5.47 4.32 -7.06
C GLN A 190 -4.90 4.23 -5.64
N ILE A 191 -5.33 5.16 -4.78
CA ILE A 191 -5.06 5.12 -3.34
C ILE A 191 -6.20 4.41 -2.59
N PRO A 192 -5.94 3.84 -1.40
CA PRO A 192 -6.95 3.19 -0.56
C PRO A 192 -8.22 4.01 -0.37
N ALA A 193 -9.40 3.42 -0.50
CA ALA A 193 -10.70 4.08 -0.28
C ALA A 193 -10.86 4.61 1.16
N SER A 194 -11.54 5.75 1.36
CA SER A 194 -11.72 6.33 2.71
C SER A 194 -12.46 5.36 3.62
N LYS A 195 -13.47 4.66 3.09
CA LYS A 195 -14.20 3.60 3.79
C LYS A 195 -13.26 2.46 4.22
N ALA A 196 -12.35 2.02 3.35
CA ALA A 196 -11.41 0.93 3.66
C ALA A 196 -10.43 1.32 4.78
N VAL A 197 -9.91 2.56 4.77
CA VAL A 197 -9.09 3.10 5.87
C VAL A 197 -9.90 3.18 7.17
N LYS A 198 -11.11 3.77 7.12
CA LYS A 198 -11.98 3.92 8.30
C LYS A 198 -12.35 2.58 8.94
N GLN A 199 -12.57 1.54 8.13
CA GLN A 199 -12.98 0.21 8.59
C GLN A 199 -11.80 -0.68 9.00
N GLY A 200 -10.55 -0.20 8.88
CA GLY A 200 -9.36 -0.94 9.28
C GLY A 200 -9.00 -2.06 8.29
N VAL A 201 -9.28 -1.87 7.01
CA VAL A 201 -8.88 -2.78 5.92
C VAL A 201 -7.53 -2.38 5.35
N ASP A 202 -7.34 -1.08 5.11
CA ASP A 202 -6.05 -0.48 4.76
C ASP A 202 -5.49 0.20 6.01
N VAL A 203 -4.52 -0.47 6.64
CA VAL A 203 -3.93 -0.11 7.93
C VAL A 203 -2.45 0.26 7.82
N GLN A 204 -1.84 0.10 6.65
CA GLN A 204 -0.41 0.29 6.39
C GLN A 204 0.14 1.59 6.98
N LEU A 205 -0.38 2.74 6.54
CA LEU A 205 0.12 4.04 7.03
C LEU A 205 -0.11 4.27 8.52
N THR A 206 -1.19 3.73 9.09
CA THR A 206 -1.43 3.82 10.54
C THR A 206 -0.42 2.98 11.33
N LEU A 207 -0.12 1.76 10.87
CA LEU A 207 0.92 0.92 11.47
C LEU A 207 2.31 1.50 11.28
N TYR A 208 2.58 2.19 10.16
CA TYR A 208 3.84 2.89 9.92
C TYR A 208 4.00 4.09 10.87
N ALA A 209 2.95 4.89 11.06
CA ALA A 209 2.96 5.97 12.03
C ALA A 209 3.19 5.45 13.46
N LEU A 210 2.60 4.30 13.79
CA LEU A 210 2.86 3.64 15.07
C LEU A 210 4.31 3.15 15.17
N ALA A 211 4.86 2.55 14.12
CA ALA A 211 6.27 2.13 14.08
C ALA A 211 7.22 3.32 14.25
N VAL A 212 6.93 4.46 13.61
CA VAL A 212 7.73 5.69 13.76
C VAL A 212 7.70 6.21 15.19
N ARG A 213 6.53 6.16 15.84
CA ARG A 213 6.38 6.54 17.24
C ARG A 213 7.17 5.62 18.18
N GLU A 214 6.95 4.31 18.07
CA GLU A 214 7.52 3.36 19.03
C GLU A 214 9.01 3.07 18.80
N LEU A 215 9.47 3.02 17.54
CA LEU A 215 10.85 2.62 17.21
C LEU A 215 11.80 3.82 17.08
N PHE A 216 11.30 5.00 16.73
CA PHE A 216 12.14 6.18 16.50
C PHE A 216 11.86 7.32 17.49
N GLY A 217 10.74 7.27 18.22
CA GLY A 217 10.35 8.33 19.17
C GLY A 217 9.92 9.62 18.48
N TRP A 218 9.37 9.52 17.26
CA TRP A 218 8.87 10.65 16.46
C TRP A 218 7.35 10.61 16.36
N HIS A 219 6.72 11.78 16.37
CA HIS A 219 5.28 11.93 16.18
C HIS A 219 4.99 12.22 14.72
N CYS A 220 4.02 11.52 14.15
CA CYS A 220 3.53 11.82 12.81
C CYS A 220 2.40 12.84 12.90
N GLU A 221 2.57 14.02 12.32
CA GLU A 221 1.47 14.98 12.15
C GLU A 221 0.46 14.41 11.14
N LYS A 222 0.97 14.00 9.97
CA LYS A 222 0.21 13.37 8.91
C LYS A 222 0.92 12.15 8.35
N ALA A 223 0.15 11.13 7.98
CA ALA A 223 0.59 10.08 7.07
C ALA A 223 -0.25 10.12 5.79
N VAL A 224 0.40 10.16 4.63
CA VAL A 224 -0.25 10.54 3.37
C VAL A 224 -0.05 9.46 2.31
N TYR A 225 -1.15 8.94 1.76
CA TYR A 225 -1.12 8.23 0.47
C TYR A 225 -1.12 9.25 -0.66
N LEU A 226 -0.18 9.13 -1.59
CA LEU A 226 -0.11 9.98 -2.79
C LEU A 226 -0.14 9.14 -4.07
N SER A 227 -1.10 9.40 -4.95
CA SER A 227 -1.08 8.84 -6.30
C SER A 227 -0.15 9.63 -7.20
N VAL A 228 0.71 8.92 -7.93
CA VAL A 228 1.60 9.54 -8.93
C VAL A 228 0.92 9.69 -10.29
N THR A 229 0.01 8.78 -10.66
CA THR A 229 -0.62 8.79 -12.00
C THR A 229 -2.09 9.22 -12.01
N ASP A 230 -2.83 9.06 -10.91
CA ASP A 230 -4.24 9.48 -10.79
C ASP A 230 -4.36 10.87 -10.14
N ARG A 231 -4.98 11.80 -10.86
CA ARG A 231 -5.21 13.17 -10.39
C ARG A 231 -6.55 13.35 -9.66
N LYS A 232 -7.54 12.48 -9.85
CA LYS A 232 -8.87 12.63 -9.26
C LYS A 232 -8.88 12.26 -7.78
N HIS A 233 -8.22 11.15 -7.44
CA HIS A 233 -8.06 10.69 -6.08
C HIS A 233 -6.58 10.60 -5.75
N SER A 234 -5.91 11.76 -5.80
CA SER A 234 -4.45 11.84 -5.69
C SER A 234 -3.93 11.80 -4.25
N ARG A 235 -4.80 12.01 -3.25
CA ARG A 235 -4.36 12.17 -1.86
C ARG A 235 -5.34 11.60 -0.82
N ARG A 236 -4.78 10.99 0.22
CA ARG A 236 -5.51 10.60 1.45
C ARG A 236 -4.61 10.79 2.65
N GLU A 237 -5.16 11.40 3.70
CA GLU A 237 -4.39 11.78 4.89
C GLU A 237 -4.95 11.13 6.14
N ILE A 238 -4.05 10.60 6.95
CA ILE A 238 -4.31 10.10 8.29
C ILE A 238 -3.69 11.13 9.25
N PRO A 239 -4.43 11.58 10.29
CA PRO A 239 -5.66 10.99 10.79
C PRO A 239 -6.94 11.65 10.25
N ASP A 240 -6.82 12.69 9.40
CA ASP A 240 -7.95 13.49 8.89
C ASP A 240 -9.06 12.65 8.24
N THR A 241 -8.70 11.53 7.61
CA THR A 241 -9.66 10.57 7.05
C THR A 241 -10.69 10.10 8.08
N PHE A 242 -10.36 10.04 9.38
CA PHE A 242 -11.28 9.60 10.44
C PHE A 242 -12.24 10.69 10.92
N LYS A 243 -11.98 11.97 10.59
CA LYS A 243 -12.81 13.11 10.97
C LYS A 243 -14.04 13.20 10.09
N GLU A 244 -15.23 13.01 10.67
CA GLU A 244 -16.48 13.15 9.92
C GLU A 244 -16.92 14.60 9.80
N ARG A 245 -17.61 14.93 8.70
CA ARG A 245 -18.11 16.29 8.45
C ARG A 245 -19.39 16.62 9.21
N LYS A 246 -20.19 15.60 9.53
CA LYS A 246 -21.47 15.80 10.21
C LYS A 246 -21.23 16.06 11.69
N LYS A 247 -21.84 17.12 12.22
CA LYS A 247 -21.62 17.59 13.60
C LYS A 247 -22.06 16.60 14.67
N ASP A 248 -23.04 15.76 14.36
CA ASP A 248 -23.56 14.72 15.24
C ASP A 248 -22.64 13.50 15.33
N HIS A 249 -21.67 13.35 14.42
CA HIS A 249 -20.76 12.21 14.47
C HIS A 249 -19.69 12.41 15.55
N PRO A 250 -19.41 11.41 16.40
CA PRO A 250 -18.45 11.55 17.51
C PRO A 250 -17.05 12.02 17.10
N THR A 251 -16.63 11.70 15.88
CA THR A 251 -15.29 12.10 15.38
C THR A 251 -15.21 13.53 14.84
N HIS A 252 -16.32 14.27 14.78
CA HIS A 252 -16.33 15.63 14.24
C HIS A 252 -15.55 16.61 15.12
N GLU A 253 -15.69 16.50 16.43
CA GLU A 253 -15.08 17.41 17.40
C GLU A 253 -13.74 16.90 17.96
N MET A 254 -13.33 15.69 17.59
CA MET A 254 -12.06 15.12 18.02
C MET A 254 -10.87 15.98 17.56
N SER A 255 -9.95 16.19 18.49
CA SER A 255 -8.61 16.72 18.26
C SER A 255 -7.78 15.76 17.40
N GLU A 256 -6.66 16.25 16.87
CA GLU A 256 -5.77 15.45 16.04
C GLU A 256 -5.20 14.24 16.81
N GLU A 257 -4.82 14.44 18.07
CA GLU A 257 -4.32 13.37 18.94
C GLU A 257 -5.38 12.29 19.17
N GLU A 258 -6.63 12.68 19.44
CA GLU A 258 -7.74 11.75 19.59
C GLU A 258 -8.00 10.95 18.31
N LEU A 259 -7.91 11.60 17.14
CA LEU A 259 -8.07 10.92 15.85
C LEU A 259 -6.93 9.93 15.57
N TRP A 260 -5.68 10.27 15.93
CA TRP A 260 -4.56 9.34 15.87
C TRP A 260 -4.75 8.14 16.80
N ASN A 261 -5.17 8.38 18.05
CA ASN A 261 -5.45 7.32 19.01
C ASN A 261 -6.57 6.39 18.50
N LEU A 262 -7.63 6.94 17.91
CA LEU A 262 -8.68 6.17 17.25
C LEU A 262 -8.14 5.34 16.08
N ALA A 263 -7.30 5.93 15.23
CA ALA A 263 -6.68 5.22 14.11
C ALA A 263 -5.82 4.05 14.60
N PHE A 264 -4.95 4.28 15.59
CA PHE A 264 -4.11 3.25 16.19
C PHE A 264 -4.95 2.12 16.79
N GLU A 265 -5.97 2.42 17.59
CA GLU A 265 -6.85 1.38 18.13
C GLU A 265 -7.54 0.58 17.03
N ARG A 266 -8.05 1.22 15.97
CA ARG A 266 -8.67 0.51 14.85
C ARG A 266 -7.68 -0.38 14.10
N ALA A 267 -6.46 0.08 13.85
CA ALA A 267 -5.42 -0.70 13.21
C ALA A 267 -4.99 -1.91 14.07
N LYS A 268 -4.79 -1.71 15.38
CA LYS A 268 -4.49 -2.80 16.33
C LYS A 268 -5.61 -3.83 16.39
N ASN A 269 -6.86 -3.39 16.51
CA ASN A 269 -8.04 -4.26 16.49
C ASN A 269 -8.13 -5.07 15.18
N ALA A 270 -7.93 -4.41 14.03
CA ALA A 270 -7.96 -5.08 12.74
C ALA A 270 -6.84 -6.13 12.63
N ALA A 271 -5.61 -5.78 12.99
CA ALA A 271 -4.49 -6.70 12.93
C ALA A 271 -4.66 -7.89 13.89
N ALA A 272 -5.17 -7.65 15.11
CA ALA A 272 -5.51 -8.72 16.05
C ALA A 272 -6.54 -9.70 15.46
N ARG A 273 -7.65 -9.19 14.89
CA ARG A 273 -8.64 -10.02 14.20
C ARG A 273 -8.04 -10.81 13.04
N ALA A 274 -7.19 -10.18 12.24
CA ALA A 274 -6.53 -10.85 11.13
C ALA A 274 -5.63 -11.99 11.59
N VAL A 275 -4.78 -11.74 12.59
CA VAL A 275 -3.87 -12.76 13.12
C VAL A 275 -4.61 -13.89 13.81
N THR A 276 -5.68 -13.60 14.55
CA THR A 276 -6.54 -14.66 15.12
C THR A 276 -7.08 -15.55 14.02
N GLY A 277 -7.69 -14.96 12.99
CA GLY A 277 -8.28 -15.73 11.90
C GLY A 277 -7.25 -16.53 11.10
N ILE A 278 -6.04 -15.99 10.88
CA ILE A 278 -4.92 -16.73 10.30
C ILE A 278 -4.55 -17.94 11.17
N ARG A 279 -4.38 -17.74 12.48
CA ARG A 279 -3.96 -18.79 13.43
C ARG A 279 -5.02 -19.87 13.61
N THR A 280 -6.30 -19.54 13.46
CA THR A 280 -7.41 -20.50 13.55
C THR A 280 -7.78 -21.11 12.21
N GLY A 281 -7.09 -20.76 11.12
CA GLY A 281 -7.31 -21.35 9.79
C GLY A 281 -8.58 -20.85 9.08
N VAL A 282 -9.08 -19.66 9.42
CA VAL A 282 -10.29 -19.09 8.82
C VAL A 282 -9.95 -18.33 7.55
N PHE A 283 -10.24 -18.89 6.39
CA PHE A 283 -9.93 -18.29 5.08
C PHE A 283 -11.16 -18.16 4.19
N VAL A 284 -12.17 -17.44 4.69
CA VAL A 284 -13.45 -17.25 3.98
C VAL A 284 -13.29 -16.51 2.65
N PRO A 285 -13.94 -16.96 1.56
CA PRO A 285 -13.85 -16.36 0.23
C PRO A 285 -14.79 -15.16 0.07
N VAL A 286 -14.63 -14.18 0.94
CA VAL A 286 -15.34 -12.90 0.88
C VAL A 286 -14.35 -11.76 1.10
N THR A 287 -14.55 -10.68 0.35
CA THR A 287 -13.85 -9.43 0.63
C THR A 287 -14.38 -8.78 1.91
N TRP A 288 -13.65 -7.80 2.43
CA TRP A 288 -14.04 -7.02 3.60
C TRP A 288 -15.42 -6.34 3.50
N ASP A 289 -15.92 -6.09 2.29
CA ASP A 289 -17.26 -5.54 2.03
C ASP A 289 -18.32 -6.63 1.76
N GLY A 290 -17.98 -7.90 1.97
CA GLY A 290 -18.90 -9.04 1.90
C GLY A 290 -19.10 -9.62 0.49
N LEU A 291 -18.28 -9.22 -0.49
CA LEU A 291 -18.46 -9.61 -1.89
C LEU A 291 -17.53 -10.77 -2.29
N ALA A 292 -18.06 -11.99 -2.39
CA ALA A 292 -17.29 -13.14 -2.87
C ALA A 292 -16.75 -12.96 -4.30
N ALA A 293 -17.48 -12.25 -5.16
CA ALA A 293 -17.03 -11.89 -6.51
C ALA A 293 -15.86 -10.88 -6.52
N GLY A 294 -15.65 -10.17 -5.41
CA GLY A 294 -14.59 -9.18 -5.22
C GLY A 294 -13.23 -9.78 -4.87
N CYS A 295 -13.16 -11.07 -4.55
CA CYS A 295 -11.88 -11.76 -4.35
C CYS A 295 -11.03 -11.60 -5.61
N VAL A 296 -9.73 -11.30 -5.44
CA VAL A 296 -8.84 -11.13 -6.60
C VAL A 296 -8.79 -12.43 -7.41
N PRO A 297 -8.44 -12.37 -8.71
CA PRO A 297 -8.55 -13.51 -9.61
C PRO A 297 -7.90 -14.82 -9.11
N SER A 298 -6.76 -14.73 -8.41
CA SER A 298 -6.08 -15.89 -7.79
C SER A 298 -6.95 -16.59 -6.75
N GLY A 299 -7.82 -15.82 -6.08
CA GLY A 299 -8.79 -16.27 -5.09
C GLY A 299 -10.25 -16.23 -5.56
N ARG A 300 -10.55 -16.14 -6.87
CA ARG A 300 -11.94 -16.22 -7.33
C ARG A 300 -12.45 -17.65 -7.19
N TYR A 301 -13.42 -17.83 -6.28
CA TYR A 301 -14.13 -19.10 -6.08
C TYR A 301 -14.62 -19.68 -7.41
N GLN A 302 -14.36 -20.99 -7.62
CA GLN A 302 -14.56 -21.64 -8.91
C GLN A 302 -16.02 -21.59 -9.40
N LEU A 303 -17.01 -21.71 -8.51
CA LEU A 303 -18.43 -21.64 -8.89
C LEU A 303 -18.74 -20.30 -9.57
N PHE A 304 -18.19 -19.20 -9.07
CA PHE A 304 -18.35 -17.88 -9.69
C PHE A 304 -17.64 -17.79 -11.05
N ARG A 305 -16.47 -18.42 -11.23
CA ARG A 305 -15.79 -18.49 -12.55
C ARG A 305 -16.61 -19.30 -13.55
N VAL A 306 -17.19 -20.42 -13.12
CA VAL A 306 -18.06 -21.26 -13.96
C VAL A 306 -19.30 -20.46 -14.35
N GLN A 307 -19.98 -19.83 -13.39
CA GLN A 307 -21.16 -19.00 -13.63
C GLN A 307 -20.86 -17.79 -14.53
N SER A 308 -19.75 -17.09 -14.31
CA SER A 308 -19.35 -15.93 -15.12
C SER A 308 -18.98 -16.34 -16.55
N LYS A 309 -18.22 -17.43 -16.72
CA LYS A 309 -17.89 -17.95 -18.05
C LYS A 309 -19.15 -18.44 -18.76
N ALA A 310 -20.01 -19.17 -18.08
CA ALA A 310 -21.24 -19.65 -18.66
C ALA A 310 -22.15 -18.50 -19.09
N ARG A 311 -22.32 -17.45 -18.26
CA ARG A 311 -23.07 -16.25 -18.62
C ARG A 311 -22.46 -15.49 -19.82
N ILE A 312 -21.13 -15.40 -19.91
CA ILE A 312 -20.42 -14.83 -21.08
C ILE A 312 -20.61 -15.71 -22.33
N MET A 313 -20.68 -17.02 -22.16
CA MET A 313 -20.87 -18.01 -23.23
C MET A 313 -22.34 -18.27 -23.57
N GLY A 314 -23.29 -17.58 -22.93
CA GLY A 314 -24.73 -17.79 -23.13
C GLY A 314 -25.24 -19.16 -22.64
N LEU A 315 -24.50 -19.81 -21.74
CA LEU A 315 -24.87 -21.07 -21.11
C LEU A 315 -25.62 -20.78 -19.80
N ASP A 316 -26.85 -21.28 -19.68
CA ASP A 316 -27.63 -21.20 -18.45
C ASP A 316 -27.21 -22.34 -17.51
N VAL A 317 -26.71 -22.03 -16.31
CA VAL A 317 -26.08 -23.02 -15.41
C VAL A 317 -26.99 -23.47 -14.28
N PHE A 318 -28.29 -23.20 -14.37
CA PHE A 318 -29.26 -23.74 -13.43
C PHE A 318 -30.49 -24.23 -14.19
N ALA A 319 -30.36 -25.43 -14.76
CA ALA A 319 -31.48 -26.36 -14.78
C ALA A 319 -31.27 -27.33 -13.61
N GLU A 320 -32.30 -27.47 -12.77
CA GLU A 320 -32.45 -28.47 -11.72
C GLU A 320 -31.80 -28.18 -10.36
N GLU A 321 -32.53 -27.44 -9.50
CA GLU A 321 -32.79 -27.97 -8.16
C GLU A 321 -34.19 -28.60 -8.20
N GLY A 322 -34.21 -29.93 -8.31
CA GLY A 322 -35.42 -30.72 -8.20
C GLY A 322 -36.01 -30.59 -6.80
N GLU A 323 -37.32 -30.34 -6.76
CA GLU A 323 -38.17 -30.42 -5.58
C GLU A 323 -37.87 -31.71 -4.78
N THR A 324 -37.51 -31.55 -3.51
CA THR A 324 -37.65 -32.61 -2.51
C THR A 324 -38.60 -32.12 -1.42
N ALA A 325 -39.78 -32.73 -1.49
CA ALA A 325 -40.94 -32.84 -0.59
C ALA A 325 -40.82 -32.39 0.88
N GLU A 326 -41.93 -31.81 1.38
CA GLU A 326 -42.74 -32.26 2.54
C GLU A 326 -43.82 -31.19 2.79
N ASP A 327 -45.07 -31.38 2.34
CA ASP A 327 -46.21 -32.05 3.00
C ASP A 327 -46.83 -31.25 4.16
N GLU A 328 -48.08 -30.80 3.97
CA GLU A 328 -49.23 -31.01 4.89
C GLU A 328 -50.36 -29.96 4.74
N SER A 329 -51.59 -30.50 4.71
CA SER A 329 -52.90 -29.91 5.03
C SER A 329 -53.66 -29.06 3.98
N GLU A 330 -54.67 -29.66 3.33
CA GLU A 330 -56.09 -29.44 3.67
C GLU A 330 -57.08 -30.21 2.77
N GLN A 331 -58.12 -30.78 3.42
CA GLN A 331 -59.46 -31.13 2.92
C GLN A 331 -59.65 -32.40 2.06
N ALA A 332 -60.04 -33.52 2.70
CA ALA A 332 -61.44 -33.90 2.98
C ALA A 332 -61.52 -35.29 3.65
#